data_AF-A0AAD9H7G7-F1
#
_entry.id   AF-A0AAD9H7G7-F1
#
_cell.length_a   1.000
_cell.length_b   1.000
_cell.length_c   1.000
_cell.angle_alpha   90.00
_cell.angle_beta   90.00
_cell.angle_gamma   90.00
#
_symmetry.space_group_name_H-M   'P 1'
#
loop_
_entity.id
_entity.type
_entity.pdbx_description
1 polymer ?
#
loop_
_entity_poly.entity_id
_entity_poly.type
_entity_poly.pdbx_seq_one_letter_code
_entity_poly.pdbx_strand_id
1 'polypeptide(L)'
;MMFKSLFVYSAVLALSAVQVSAHAAINPVLGVSGTAVRNDVKRPSNNAPCGNGVNVAQSLGSSTAVKADASGSFTVNVQNFNGGKDGSRQVTMKVNAAGDGKNFVAGTVTTNGQLAPAGTGTEKVTASLPKGMKCTGGASGDQCIASFTTAGGFGNCVVVQQAGAGGGAAAAGAKGGKGGKARRAFQA
;
A
#
# COMPACT_ATOMS: atom_id res chain seq x y z
N MET A 1 -9.27 -24.46 51.44
CA MET A 1 -8.57 -23.42 50.65
C MET A 1 -8.25 -23.96 49.26
N MET A 2 -9.22 -24.07 48.34
CA MET A 2 -8.94 -24.58 46.97
C MET A 2 -10.01 -24.25 45.91
N PHE A 3 -11.00 -23.40 46.23
CA PHE A 3 -12.09 -23.05 45.30
C PHE A 3 -12.09 -21.58 44.83
N LYS A 4 -11.19 -20.74 45.37
CA LYS A 4 -11.11 -19.31 45.00
C LYS A 4 -10.09 -19.02 43.89
N SER A 5 -9.31 -20.02 43.47
CA SER A 5 -8.28 -19.87 42.42
C SER A 5 -8.80 -20.17 41.01
N LEU A 6 -9.91 -20.90 40.86
CA LEU A 6 -10.40 -21.34 39.53
C LEU A 6 -11.12 -20.24 38.73
N PHE A 7 -11.60 -19.18 39.37
CA PHE A 7 -12.33 -18.10 38.69
C PHE A 7 -11.41 -17.05 38.03
N VAL A 8 -10.13 -16.98 38.42
CA VAL A 8 -9.20 -16.00 37.84
C VAL A 8 -8.59 -16.51 36.53
N TYR A 9 -8.42 -17.83 36.37
CA TYR A 9 -7.88 -18.42 35.13
C TYR A 9 -8.90 -18.49 33.98
N SER A 10 -10.20 -18.53 34.28
CA SER A 10 -11.27 -18.54 33.27
C SER A 10 -11.51 -17.17 32.63
N ALA A 11 -11.19 -16.07 33.33
CA ALA A 11 -11.28 -14.72 32.77
C ALA A 11 -10.12 -14.37 31.81
N VAL A 12 -8.94 -14.97 31.99
CA VAL A 12 -7.76 -14.71 31.13
C VAL A 12 -7.83 -15.49 29.80
N LEU A 13 -8.45 -16.67 29.79
CA LEU A 13 -8.63 -17.46 28.55
C LEU A 13 -9.74 -16.91 27.62
N ALA A 14 -10.69 -16.14 28.14
CA ALA A 14 -11.76 -15.54 27.32
C ALA A 14 -11.30 -14.31 26.50
N LEU A 15 -10.17 -13.69 26.86
CA LEU A 15 -9.63 -12.52 26.16
C LEU A 15 -8.68 -12.86 25.00
N SER A 16 -8.32 -14.14 24.81
CA SER A 16 -7.34 -14.57 23.80
C SER A 16 -7.95 -14.84 22.41
N ALA A 17 -9.27 -14.71 22.25
CA ALA A 17 -9.99 -15.15 21.05
C ALA A 17 -10.50 -14.03 20.13
N VAL A 18 -10.09 -12.76 20.32
CA VAL A 18 -10.25 -11.72 19.27
C VAL A 18 -9.19 -11.90 18.19
N GLN A 19 -9.22 -13.06 17.55
CA GLN A 19 -8.67 -13.24 16.21
C GLN A 19 -9.56 -12.38 15.32
N VAL A 20 -9.24 -11.09 15.17
CA VAL A 20 -9.85 -10.25 14.14
C VAL A 20 -9.51 -10.94 12.83
N SER A 21 -10.44 -11.74 12.33
CA SER A 21 -10.27 -12.39 11.05
C SER A 21 -10.04 -11.27 10.04
N ALA A 22 -8.87 -11.32 9.44
CA ALA A 22 -8.36 -10.33 8.56
C ALA A 22 -8.96 -10.60 7.17
N HIS A 23 -9.61 -9.60 6.57
CA HIS A 23 -10.52 -9.87 5.45
C HIS A 23 -10.18 -9.15 4.14
N ALA A 24 -9.44 -8.04 4.15
CA ALA A 24 -8.98 -7.42 2.90
C ALA A 24 -7.69 -6.59 3.10
N ALA A 25 -6.78 -6.66 2.13
CA ALA A 25 -5.54 -5.86 2.08
C ALA A 25 -5.40 -5.18 0.71
N ILE A 26 -4.67 -4.07 0.67
CA ILE A 26 -4.38 -3.29 -0.53
C ILE A 26 -2.92 -3.47 -0.89
N ASN A 27 -2.66 -4.09 -2.04
CA ASN A 27 -1.32 -4.37 -2.52
C ASN A 27 -0.81 -3.28 -3.46
N PRO A 28 0.49 -2.93 -3.35
CA PRO A 28 1.48 -3.38 -2.36
C PRO A 28 1.28 -2.78 -0.97
N VAL A 29 1.54 -3.55 0.09
CA VAL A 29 1.41 -3.09 1.48
C VAL A 29 2.73 -2.48 1.97
N LEU A 30 2.67 -1.31 2.63
CA LEU A 30 3.80 -0.69 3.31
C LEU A 30 4.43 -1.66 4.32
N GLY A 31 5.71 -1.96 4.16
CA GLY A 31 6.50 -2.82 5.04
C GLY A 31 6.33 -4.31 4.79
N VAL A 32 5.57 -4.73 3.78
CA VAL A 32 5.38 -6.13 3.40
C VAL A 32 6.07 -6.38 2.07
N SER A 33 6.84 -7.46 2.01
CA SER A 33 7.45 -7.92 0.76
C SER A 33 6.48 -8.82 -0.01
N GLY A 34 6.27 -8.51 -1.29
CA GLY A 34 5.41 -9.31 -2.16
C GLY A 34 3.91 -9.03 -1.97
N THR A 35 3.09 -10.05 -2.21
CA THR A 35 1.64 -9.97 -2.11
C THR A 35 1.20 -10.26 -0.69
N ALA A 36 0.32 -9.42 -0.16
CA ALA A 36 -0.23 -9.56 1.18
C ALA A 36 -0.89 -10.92 1.39
N VAL A 37 -0.69 -11.47 2.58
CA VAL A 37 -1.43 -12.61 3.10
C VAL A 37 -2.39 -12.15 4.19
N ARG A 38 -3.23 -13.06 4.68
CA ARG A 38 -4.22 -12.76 5.71
C ARG A 38 -3.61 -12.08 6.94
N ASN A 39 -2.41 -12.50 7.37
CA ASN A 39 -1.76 -11.94 8.56
C ASN A 39 -1.24 -10.50 8.39
N ASP A 40 -1.14 -10.00 7.16
CA ASP A 40 -0.67 -8.63 6.89
C ASP A 40 -1.79 -7.60 7.00
N VAL A 41 -3.05 -8.05 6.93
CA VAL A 41 -4.21 -7.17 6.98
C VAL A 41 -4.26 -6.46 8.33
N LYS A 42 -4.49 -5.14 8.27
CA LYS A 42 -4.67 -4.31 9.45
C LYS A 42 -6.05 -3.65 9.44
N ARG A 43 -6.33 -2.93 10.53
CA ARG A 43 -7.46 -2.00 10.64
C ARG A 43 -6.91 -0.58 10.83
N PRO A 44 -6.90 0.25 9.78
CA PRO A 44 -6.59 1.67 9.90
C PRO A 44 -7.51 2.39 10.88
N SER A 45 -6.97 3.36 11.59
CA SER A 45 -7.73 4.27 12.46
C SER A 45 -7.15 5.68 12.38
N ASN A 46 -7.79 6.66 13.02
CA ASN A 46 -7.25 8.02 13.08
C ASN A 46 -5.88 8.09 13.80
N ASN A 47 -5.63 7.21 14.78
CA ASN A 47 -4.38 7.17 15.54
C ASN A 47 -3.33 6.24 14.90
N ALA A 48 -3.75 5.34 14.02
CA ALA A 48 -2.88 4.43 13.28
C ALA A 48 -3.37 4.30 11.83
N PRO A 49 -3.13 5.30 10.96
CA PRO A 49 -3.67 5.31 9.60
C PRO A 49 -3.15 4.18 8.71
N CYS A 50 -1.97 3.64 9.00
CA CYS A 50 -1.42 2.48 8.31
C CYS A 50 -1.77 1.15 9.00
N GLY A 51 -2.48 1.18 10.12
CA GLY A 51 -2.73 0.04 10.99
C GLY A 51 -1.78 -0.04 12.18
N ASN A 52 -2.24 -0.70 13.25
CA ASN A 52 -1.45 -0.84 14.48
C ASN A 52 -0.12 -1.60 14.25
N GLY A 53 0.94 -1.08 14.85
CA GLY A 53 2.28 -1.67 14.81
C GLY A 53 3.06 -1.43 13.51
N VAL A 54 2.55 -0.61 12.58
CA VAL A 54 3.26 -0.28 11.34
C VAL A 54 4.22 0.89 11.58
N ASN A 55 5.52 0.65 11.35
CA ASN A 55 6.54 1.68 11.44
C ASN A 55 6.78 2.33 10.07
N VAL A 56 6.09 3.44 9.82
CA VAL A 56 6.15 4.15 8.54
C VAL A 56 7.58 4.60 8.19
N ALA A 57 8.29 5.19 9.15
CA ALA A 57 9.63 5.74 8.93
C ALA A 57 10.64 4.67 8.49
N GLN A 58 10.54 3.46 9.05
CA GLN A 58 11.40 2.33 8.68
C GLN A 58 10.97 1.63 7.40
N SER A 59 9.66 1.58 7.12
CA SER A 59 9.12 0.82 6.00
C SER A 59 9.11 1.58 4.68
N LEU A 60 9.09 2.92 4.69
CA LEU A 60 8.91 3.72 3.47
C LEU A 60 9.95 3.41 2.39
N GLY A 61 11.24 3.40 2.75
CA GLY A 61 12.34 3.23 1.80
C GLY A 61 12.53 1.80 1.28
N SER A 62 11.98 0.79 1.95
CA SER A 62 12.11 -0.63 1.55
C SER A 62 10.85 -1.20 0.89
N SER A 63 9.74 -0.45 0.90
CA SER A 63 8.47 -0.91 0.35
C SER A 63 8.42 -0.76 -1.16
N THR A 64 7.67 -1.66 -1.81
CA THR A 64 7.36 -1.52 -3.24
C THR A 64 6.36 -0.37 -3.43
N ALA A 65 6.76 0.66 -4.17
CA ALA A 65 5.90 1.79 -4.48
C ALA A 65 5.04 1.54 -5.73
N VAL A 66 3.80 2.03 -5.71
CA VAL A 66 2.96 2.18 -6.90
C VAL A 66 3.26 3.51 -7.56
N LYS A 67 3.50 3.51 -8.86
CA LYS A 67 3.72 4.73 -9.62
C LYS A 67 2.39 5.40 -9.94
N ALA A 68 2.24 6.66 -9.55
CA ALA A 68 1.21 7.52 -10.07
C ALA A 68 1.64 8.12 -11.41
N ASP A 69 0.69 8.30 -12.32
CA ASP A 69 0.91 9.01 -13.57
C ASP A 69 1.00 10.53 -13.35
N ALA A 70 1.16 11.29 -14.44
CA ALA A 70 1.26 12.75 -14.39
C ALA A 70 0.00 13.45 -13.88
N SER A 71 -1.17 12.79 -13.93
CA SER A 71 -2.43 13.29 -13.35
C SER A 71 -2.53 12.99 -11.84
N GLY A 72 -1.58 12.23 -11.29
CA GLY A 72 -1.62 11.71 -9.93
C GLY A 72 -2.47 10.46 -9.78
N SER A 73 -2.92 9.84 -10.88
CA SER A 73 -3.72 8.62 -10.85
C SER A 73 -2.84 7.38 -10.75
N PHE A 74 -3.28 6.40 -9.97
CA PHE A 74 -2.60 5.13 -9.78
C PHE A 74 -3.60 4.01 -9.50
N THR A 75 -3.17 2.77 -9.74
CA THR A 75 -3.99 1.57 -9.53
C THR A 75 -3.36 0.66 -8.49
N VAL A 76 -4.19 0.19 -7.56
CA VAL A 76 -3.84 -0.79 -6.52
C VAL A 76 -4.71 -2.03 -6.67
N ASN A 77 -4.27 -3.14 -6.06
CA ASN A 77 -5.04 -4.38 -6.01
C ASN A 77 -5.62 -4.56 -4.61
N VAL A 78 -6.95 -4.62 -4.49
CA VAL A 78 -7.61 -5.00 -3.24
C VAL A 78 -7.78 -6.51 -3.22
N GLN A 79 -7.00 -7.17 -2.39
CA GLN A 79 -7.04 -8.62 -2.19
C GLN A 79 -7.96 -8.96 -1.03
N ASN A 80 -9.02 -9.68 -1.35
CA ASN A 80 -10.05 -10.08 -0.40
C ASN A 80 -9.87 -11.56 0.00
N PHE A 81 -9.98 -11.81 1.32
CA PHE A 81 -9.85 -13.11 1.96
C PHE A 81 -11.17 -13.63 2.60
N ASN A 82 -12.32 -12.98 2.36
CA ASN A 82 -13.63 -13.39 2.88
C ASN A 82 -14.82 -13.03 1.96
N GLY A 83 -16.00 -13.59 2.18
CA GLY A 83 -17.24 -13.09 1.57
C GLY A 83 -17.83 -11.88 2.33
N GLY A 84 -18.86 -11.27 1.75
CA GLY A 84 -19.65 -10.23 2.38
C GLY A 84 -18.88 -8.91 2.60
N LYS A 85 -19.42 -8.05 3.47
CA LYS A 85 -18.87 -6.71 3.74
C LYS A 85 -17.47 -6.74 4.36
N ASP A 86 -17.17 -7.79 5.11
CA ASP A 86 -15.84 -8.03 5.65
C ASP A 86 -14.80 -8.16 4.54
N GLY A 87 -15.15 -8.85 3.46
CA GLY A 87 -14.36 -8.96 2.24
C GLY A 87 -14.46 -7.78 1.27
N SER A 88 -15.01 -6.64 1.69
CA SER A 88 -15.23 -5.48 0.82
C SER A 88 -13.97 -5.10 0.05
N ARG A 89 -14.12 -4.94 -1.26
CA ARG A 89 -13.11 -4.37 -2.15
C ARG A 89 -13.36 -2.89 -2.44
N GLN A 90 -14.51 -2.37 -2.00
CA GLN A 90 -14.78 -0.94 -1.97
C GLN A 90 -13.94 -0.27 -0.89
N VAL A 91 -13.21 0.80 -1.24
CA VAL A 91 -12.29 1.52 -0.36
C VAL A 91 -12.50 3.03 -0.35
N THR A 92 -12.04 3.65 0.73
CA THR A 92 -11.75 5.09 0.83
C THR A 92 -10.26 5.29 0.98
N MET A 93 -9.76 6.49 0.66
CA MET A 93 -8.34 6.80 0.71
C MET A 93 -8.06 8.14 1.39
N LYS A 94 -6.99 8.17 2.19
CA LYS A 94 -6.33 9.40 2.65
C LYS A 94 -4.84 9.35 2.30
N VAL A 95 -4.21 10.49 2.09
CA VAL A 95 -2.81 10.60 1.67
C VAL A 95 -2.02 11.47 2.64
N ASN A 96 -0.84 11.02 3.04
CA ASN A 96 0.14 11.79 3.77
C ASN A 96 1.33 12.10 2.85
N ALA A 97 1.43 13.37 2.46
CA ALA A 97 2.38 13.86 1.46
C ALA A 97 3.85 13.69 1.90
N ALA A 98 4.13 13.86 3.20
CA ALA A 98 5.47 13.74 3.75
C ALA A 98 5.98 12.30 3.88
N GLY A 99 5.09 11.30 3.77
CA GLY A 99 5.43 9.90 4.03
C GLY A 99 5.85 9.63 5.48
N ASP A 100 5.46 10.47 6.43
CA ASP A 100 5.85 10.40 7.85
C ASP A 100 4.77 9.78 8.75
N GLY A 101 3.58 9.47 8.21
CA GLY A 101 2.51 8.79 8.96
C GLY A 101 1.67 9.71 9.84
N LYS A 102 1.78 11.04 9.72
CA LYS A 102 1.11 11.98 10.63
C LYS A 102 -0.13 12.63 10.00
N ASN A 103 0.10 13.53 9.05
CA ASN A 103 -0.95 14.40 8.50
C ASN A 103 -1.54 13.78 7.24
N PHE A 104 -2.77 13.28 7.34
CA PHE A 104 -3.49 12.66 6.24
C PHE A 104 -4.61 13.58 5.75
N VAL A 105 -4.64 13.82 4.44
CA VAL A 105 -5.71 14.53 3.75
C VAL A 105 -6.52 13.57 2.88
N ALA A 106 -7.80 13.86 2.65
CA ALA A 106 -8.64 12.99 1.83
C ALA A 106 -8.11 12.90 0.38
N GLY A 107 -8.02 11.69 -0.15
CA GLY A 107 -7.75 11.44 -1.57
C GLY A 107 -9.02 11.07 -2.33
N THR A 108 -8.89 10.81 -3.63
CA THR A 108 -10.04 10.40 -4.48
C THR A 108 -9.89 8.96 -4.92
N VAL A 109 -10.99 8.20 -4.91
CA VAL A 109 -11.08 6.87 -5.54
C VAL A 109 -12.00 6.99 -6.74
N THR A 110 -11.47 6.82 -7.96
CA THR A 110 -12.19 7.07 -9.22
C THR A 110 -12.86 5.82 -9.75
N THR A 111 -12.23 4.66 -9.58
CA THR A 111 -12.82 3.35 -9.87
C THR A 111 -12.69 2.50 -8.62
N ASN A 112 -13.82 2.06 -8.08
CA ASN A 112 -13.85 1.35 -6.80
C ASN A 112 -14.30 -0.11 -6.98
N GLY A 113 -13.98 -0.94 -6.00
CA GLY A 113 -14.34 -2.36 -6.00
C GLY A 113 -15.73 -2.64 -5.45
N GLN A 114 -16.09 -3.93 -5.42
CA GLN A 114 -17.36 -4.41 -4.88
C GLN A 114 -17.49 -4.21 -3.37
N LEU A 115 -18.65 -3.72 -2.92
CA LEU A 115 -18.94 -3.49 -1.50
C LEU A 115 -19.02 -4.78 -0.68
N ALA A 116 -19.62 -5.83 -1.22
CA ALA A 116 -19.84 -7.10 -0.53
C ALA A 116 -19.73 -8.28 -1.53
N PRO A 117 -18.51 -8.67 -1.92
CA PRO A 117 -18.33 -9.78 -2.86
C PRO A 117 -18.81 -11.11 -2.25
N ALA A 118 -19.32 -12.01 -3.09
CA ALA A 118 -19.79 -13.32 -2.63
C ALA A 118 -18.67 -14.26 -2.15
N GLY A 119 -17.43 -14.00 -2.56
CA GLY A 119 -16.27 -14.82 -2.21
C GLY A 119 -14.96 -14.05 -2.32
N THR A 120 -13.86 -14.78 -2.11
CA THR A 120 -12.49 -14.24 -2.13
C THR A 120 -12.06 -13.82 -3.54
N GLY A 121 -10.93 -13.10 -3.63
CA GLY A 121 -10.33 -12.72 -4.92
C GLY A 121 -9.82 -11.29 -4.92
N THR A 122 -9.26 -10.87 -6.05
CA THR A 122 -8.58 -9.59 -6.20
C THR A 122 -9.32 -8.71 -7.20
N GLU A 123 -9.42 -7.42 -6.89
CA GLU A 123 -10.00 -6.42 -7.78
C GLU A 123 -9.10 -5.19 -7.85
N LYS A 124 -9.02 -4.57 -9.03
CA LYS A 124 -8.26 -3.34 -9.23
C LYS A 124 -9.11 -2.15 -8.80
N VAL A 125 -8.49 -1.25 -8.04
CA VAL A 125 -9.05 0.04 -7.66
C VAL A 125 -8.14 1.13 -8.18
N THR A 126 -8.74 2.14 -8.81
CA THR A 126 -8.02 3.32 -9.28
C THR A 126 -8.30 4.48 -8.33
N ALA A 127 -7.23 5.12 -7.87
CA ALA A 127 -7.27 6.26 -6.99
C ALA A 127 -6.39 7.38 -7.56
N SER A 128 -6.56 8.58 -7.02
CA SER A 128 -5.78 9.75 -7.42
C SER A 128 -5.33 10.54 -6.20
N LEU A 129 -4.05 10.95 -6.24
CA LEU A 129 -3.50 11.92 -5.31
C LEU A 129 -4.33 13.22 -5.35
N PRO A 130 -4.49 13.92 -4.22
CA PRO A 130 -5.14 15.22 -4.20
C PRO A 130 -4.52 16.19 -5.21
N LYS A 131 -5.36 16.97 -5.89
CA LYS A 131 -4.90 17.91 -6.92
C LYS A 131 -3.87 18.89 -6.35
N GLY A 132 -2.72 19.01 -7.03
CA GLY A 132 -1.64 19.91 -6.61
C GLY A 132 -0.79 19.39 -5.45
N MET A 133 -1.06 18.19 -4.92
CA MET A 133 -0.20 17.58 -3.91
C MET A 133 1.20 17.33 -4.47
N LYS A 134 2.20 17.59 -3.63
CA LYS A 134 3.59 17.17 -3.84
C LYS A 134 3.96 16.18 -2.77
N CYS A 135 4.29 14.97 -3.18
CA CYS A 135 4.89 13.97 -2.30
C CYS A 135 6.34 14.37 -2.01
N THR A 136 6.77 14.30 -0.75
CA THR A 136 8.10 14.77 -0.30
C THR A 136 8.84 13.73 0.55
N GLY A 137 8.23 12.57 0.77
CA GLY A 137 8.83 11.46 1.50
C GLY A 137 9.72 10.59 0.62
N GLY A 138 10.37 9.63 1.28
CA GLY A 138 11.29 8.70 0.64
C GLY A 138 12.65 9.32 0.33
N ALA A 139 13.61 8.48 -0.03
CA ALA A 139 14.97 8.94 -0.34
C ALA A 139 15.02 9.83 -1.59
N SER A 140 14.10 9.62 -2.54
CA SER A 140 13.96 10.40 -3.76
C SER A 140 13.10 11.66 -3.59
N GLY A 141 12.50 11.88 -2.43
CA GLY A 141 11.71 13.09 -2.15
C GLY A 141 10.42 13.21 -2.99
N ASP A 142 9.90 12.11 -3.52
CA ASP A 142 8.73 12.04 -4.41
C ASP A 142 7.74 10.94 -3.98
N GLN A 143 7.92 10.37 -2.79
CA GLN A 143 7.06 9.32 -2.23
C GLN A 143 6.12 9.88 -1.16
N CYS A 144 4.90 9.38 -1.16
CA CYS A 144 3.88 9.63 -0.16
C CYS A 144 3.27 8.30 0.25
N ILE A 145 2.49 8.30 1.31
CA ILE A 145 1.75 7.11 1.74
C ILE A 145 0.26 7.36 1.60
N ALA A 146 -0.43 6.41 0.99
CA ALA A 146 -1.88 6.39 0.86
C ALA A 146 -2.44 5.36 1.83
N SER A 147 -3.18 5.80 2.84
CA SER A 147 -3.96 4.97 3.74
C SER A 147 -5.28 4.62 3.06
N PHE A 148 -5.53 3.32 2.87
CA PHE A 148 -6.77 2.81 2.34
C PHE A 148 -7.56 2.09 3.43
N THR A 149 -8.88 2.33 3.46
CA THR A 149 -9.80 1.62 4.34
C THR A 149 -10.97 1.07 3.54
N THR A 150 -11.18 -0.24 3.60
CA THR A 150 -12.32 -0.92 2.99
C THR A 150 -13.61 -0.63 3.76
N ALA A 151 -14.77 -0.85 3.15
CA ALA A 151 -16.06 -0.72 3.85
C ALA A 151 -16.25 -1.70 5.03
N GLY A 152 -15.44 -2.77 5.12
CA GLY A 152 -15.35 -3.67 6.27
C GLY A 152 -14.42 -3.17 7.39
N GLY A 153 -13.80 -1.99 7.22
CA GLY A 153 -12.88 -1.39 8.18
C GLY A 153 -11.51 -2.05 8.21
N PHE A 154 -11.10 -2.71 7.13
CA PHE A 154 -9.77 -3.28 6.94
C PHE A 154 -8.94 -2.44 5.99
N GLY A 155 -7.63 -2.60 6.00
CA GLY A 155 -6.75 -1.97 5.02
C GLY A 155 -5.36 -1.73 5.55
N ASN A 156 -4.64 -0.84 4.90
CA ASN A 156 -3.22 -0.57 5.14
C ASN A 156 -2.78 0.68 4.38
N CYS A 157 -1.52 1.08 4.59
CA CYS A 157 -0.88 2.06 3.74
C CYS A 157 -0.22 1.40 2.52
N VAL A 158 -0.19 2.15 1.42
CA VAL A 158 0.53 1.88 0.18
C VAL A 158 1.51 3.02 -0.05
N VAL A 159 2.75 2.73 -0.47
CA VAL A 159 3.67 3.77 -0.92
C VAL A 159 3.30 4.16 -2.35
N VAL A 160 3.07 5.45 -2.57
CA VAL A 160 2.80 6.02 -3.89
C VAL A 160 4.00 6.86 -4.29
N GLN A 161 4.57 6.58 -5.44
CA GLN A 161 5.62 7.39 -6.03
C GLN A 161 5.01 8.28 -7.11
N GLN A 162 5.06 9.58 -6.88
CA GLN A 162 4.51 10.58 -7.80
C GLN A 162 5.38 10.67 -9.06
N ALA A 163 4.77 10.77 -10.24
CA ALA A 163 5.52 11.07 -11.46
C ALA A 163 6.23 12.42 -11.32
N GLY A 164 7.55 12.38 -11.13
CA GLY A 164 8.50 13.47 -11.33
C GLY A 164 8.21 14.80 -10.64
N ALA A 165 8.63 14.93 -9.38
CA ALA A 165 9.26 16.17 -8.87
C ALA A 165 10.80 16.07 -8.90
N GLY A 166 11.35 15.08 -9.62
CA GLY A 166 12.78 14.86 -9.78
C GLY A 166 13.41 15.90 -10.70
N GLY A 167 13.92 16.98 -10.12
CA GLY A 167 14.94 17.80 -10.76
C GLY A 167 16.24 17.01 -10.93
N GLY A 168 16.57 16.68 -12.17
CA GLY A 168 17.92 16.51 -12.73
C GLY A 168 18.99 15.70 -11.96
N ALA A 169 19.14 14.42 -12.30
CA ALA A 169 20.40 13.69 -12.56
C ALA A 169 20.03 12.21 -12.88
N ALA A 170 20.41 11.54 -13.97
CA ALA A 170 21.27 11.85 -15.09
C ALA A 170 20.70 11.19 -16.36
N ALA A 171 20.50 11.97 -17.42
CA ALA A 171 20.45 11.47 -18.78
C ALA A 171 21.76 11.88 -19.46
N ALA A 172 22.74 10.98 -19.42
CA ALA A 172 23.92 11.00 -20.28
C ALA A 172 24.25 9.54 -20.63
N GLY A 173 24.25 9.09 -21.87
CA GLY A 173 23.78 9.68 -23.11
C GLY A 173 23.60 8.52 -24.10
N ALA A 174 22.46 8.47 -24.77
CA ALA A 174 22.34 7.70 -26.00
C ALA A 174 22.94 8.56 -27.12
N LYS A 175 24.17 8.28 -27.55
CA LYS A 175 24.62 8.64 -28.89
C LYS A 175 24.59 7.39 -29.76
N GLY A 176 23.53 7.28 -30.56
CA GLY A 176 23.51 6.40 -31.72
C GLY A 176 24.55 6.86 -32.75
N GLY A 177 25.29 5.90 -33.28
CA GLY A 177 26.09 6.03 -34.49
C GLY A 177 25.64 4.97 -35.49
N LYS A 178 25.07 5.42 -36.61
CA LYS A 178 24.58 4.60 -37.72
C LYS A 178 25.74 3.94 -38.50
N GLY A 179 25.53 2.69 -38.90
CA GLY A 179 25.87 2.04 -40.18
C GLY A 179 27.22 2.29 -40.87
N GLY A 180 27.93 1.20 -41.20
CA GLY A 180 28.83 1.21 -42.35
C GLY A 180 29.89 0.11 -42.45
N LYS A 181 29.58 -0.89 -43.28
CA LYS A 181 30.49 -1.68 -44.17
C LYS A 181 31.43 -2.74 -43.58
N ALA A 182 31.13 -3.97 -44.02
CA ALA A 182 32.03 -5.10 -44.13
C ALA A 182 33.35 -4.78 -44.87
N ARG A 183 34.46 -5.36 -44.40
CA ARG A 183 35.60 -5.79 -45.24
C ARG A 183 36.17 -7.11 -44.69
N ARG A 184 36.27 -8.09 -45.59
CA ARG A 184 37.02 -9.35 -45.48
C ARG A 184 38.55 -9.10 -45.52
N ALA A 185 39.30 -10.17 -45.24
CA ALA A 185 40.73 -10.44 -45.56
C ALA A 185 41.74 -9.94 -44.50
N PHE A 186 42.85 -10.60 -44.14
CA PHE A 186 43.53 -11.87 -44.46
C PHE A 186 44.86 -11.85 -43.65
N GLN A 187 45.30 -13.00 -43.14
CA GLN A 187 46.67 -13.42 -42.74
C GLN A 187 47.63 -12.47 -41.99
N ALA A 188 48.17 -12.96 -40.86
CA ALA A 188 49.58 -13.39 -40.71
C ALA A 188 49.68 -14.35 -39.51
#